data_AF-A0A5K0WER7-F1
#
_entry.id   AF-A0A5K0WER7-F1
#
_cell.length_a   1.000
_cell.length_b   1.000
_cell.length_c   1.000
_cell.angle_alpha   90.00
_cell.angle_beta   90.00
_cell.angle_gamma   90.00
#
_symmetry.space_group_name_H-M   'P 1'
#
loop_
_entity.id
_entity.type
_entity.pdbx_description
1 polymer ?
#
loop_
_entity_poly.entity_id
_entity_poly.type
_entity_poly.pdbx_seq_one_letter_code
_entity_poly.pdbx_strand_id
1 'polypeptide(L)' 'VFPDEACDDLGGEFCEAEYQKGVSS' A
#
# COMPACT_ATOMS: atom_id res chain seq x y z
N VAL A 1 -7.27 7.46 -0.57
CA VAL A 1 -6.03 6.82 -1.00
C VAL A 1 -6.39 5.44 -1.52
N PHE A 2 -6.06 5.14 -2.77
CA PHE A 2 -6.15 3.75 -3.24
C PHE A 2 -5.06 2.93 -2.53
N PRO A 3 -5.23 1.61 -2.32
CA PRO A 3 -4.23 0.81 -1.59
C PRO A 3 -2.82 0.92 -2.19
N ASP A 4 -2.74 1.03 -3.51
CA ASP A 4 -1.54 1.29 -4.31
C ASP A 4 -0.82 2.59 -3.92
N GLU A 5 -1.51 3.74 -3.97
CA GLU A 5 -0.93 5.04 -3.58
C GLU A 5 -0.73 5.21 -2.07
N ALA A 6 -1.37 4.38 -1.23
CA ALA A 6 -1.34 4.55 0.22
C ALA A 6 0.08 4.39 0.81
N CYS A 7 0.92 3.54 0.22
CA CYS A 7 2.32 3.45 0.64
C CYS A 7 3.10 4.74 0.30
N ASP A 8 2.85 5.34 -0.86
CA ASP A 8 3.59 6.53 -1.33
C ASP A 8 3.17 7.81 -0.60
N ASP A 9 1.87 7.94 -0.28
CA ASP A 9 1.32 9.10 0.43
C ASP A 9 1.51 9.04 1.96
N LEU A 10 1.32 7.86 2.56
CA LEU A 10 1.22 7.71 4.03
C LEU A 10 2.35 6.88 4.64
N GLY A 11 2.92 5.93 3.90
CA GLY A 11 4.01 5.08 4.38
C GLY A 11 3.65 4.16 5.54
N GLY A 12 4.65 3.47 6.11
CA GLY A 12 4.47 2.64 7.31
C GLY A 12 3.72 1.34 7.04
N GLU A 13 2.68 1.05 7.83
CA GLU A 13 1.86 -0.18 7.70
C GLU A 13 1.26 -0.33 6.29
N PHE A 14 1.04 0.80 5.61
CA PHE A 14 0.55 0.82 4.24
C PHE A 14 1.56 0.29 3.22
N CYS A 15 2.85 0.24 3.55
CA CYS A 15 3.88 -0.38 2.71
C CYS A 15 4.11 -1.87 3.03
N GLU A 16 3.44 -2.42 4.04
CA GLU A 16 3.61 -3.82 4.39
C GLU A 16 3.01 -4.75 3.34
N ALA A 17 3.67 -5.89 3.13
CA ALA A 17 3.30 -6.86 2.10
C ALA A 17 1.89 -7.42 2.29
N GLU A 18 1.38 -7.49 3.52
CA GLU A 18 -0.01 -7.88 3.78
C GLU A 18 -1.00 -6.81 3.33
N TYR A 19 -0.67 -5.53 3.53
CA TYR A 19 -1.52 -4.41 3.12
C TYR A 19 -1.53 -4.24 1.59
N GLN A 20 -0.40 -4.50 0.94
CA GLN A 20 -0.25 -4.43 -0.53
C GLN A 20 -0.72 -5.72 -1.24
N LYS A 21 -1.25 -6.71 -0.51
CA LYS A 21 -1.66 -7.98 -1.08
C LYS A 21 -2.90 -7.82 -1.98
N GLY A 22 -2.75 -8.13 -3.26
CA GLY A 22 -3.82 -7.96 -4.25
C GLY A 22 -3.81 -6.59 -4.94
N VAL A 23 -2.87 -5.73 -4.56
CA VAL A 23 -2.43 -4.62 -5.40
C VAL A 23 -1.52 -5.22 -6.47
N SER A 24 -2.11 -5.63 -7.59
CA SER A 24 -1.32 -5.90 -8.79
C SER A 24 -0.85 -4.55 -9.33
N SER A 25 0.46 -4.31 -9.27
CA SER A 25 1.11 -3.17 -9.92
C SER A 25 0.67 -2.97 -11.37
#